data_AF-A0A967WRJ2-F1
#
_entry.id   AF-A0A967WRJ2-F1
#
_cell.length_a   1.000
_cell.length_b   1.000
_cell.length_c   1.000
_cell.angle_alpha   90.00
_cell.angle_beta   90.00
_cell.angle_gamma   90.00
#
_symmetry.space_group_name_H-M   'P 1'
#
loop_
_entity.id
_entity.type
_entity.pdbx_description
1 polymer ?
#
loop_
_entity_poly.entity_id
_entity_poly.type
_entity_poly.pdbx_seq_one_letter_code
_entity_poly.pdbx_strand_id
1 'polypeptide(L)'
;MKALAIPVANRPRSLVPLLFVGGFVVLLAAWALLFWTESIFTESHLVGYYCCAAETDLPAPGTLERTLSDFFQASLGEHLPSLLFVGGNIALFAWPLRRERRLVWWLPWLFILFTVIYVLVDFELLVFSWSISNRIVGPRTSPYAGYGRTWYGIALHLALWTAYFVALACLLRKLLPKTQPD
;
A
#
# COMPACT_ATOMS: atom_id res chain seq x y z
N MET A 1 -46.04 -35.80 16.50
CA MET A 1 -45.08 -34.73 16.82
C MET A 1 -45.19 -33.66 15.75
N LYS A 2 -45.75 -32.48 16.06
CA LYS A 2 -45.84 -31.35 15.11
C LYS A 2 -44.53 -30.58 15.16
N ALA A 3 -43.82 -30.51 14.02
CA ALA A 3 -42.65 -29.66 13.88
C ALA A 3 -43.06 -28.20 14.07
N LEU A 4 -42.47 -27.54 15.06
CA LEU A 4 -42.64 -26.11 15.29
C LEU A 4 -41.95 -25.37 14.14
N ALA A 5 -42.72 -24.86 13.19
CA ALA A 5 -42.19 -24.00 12.14
C ALA A 5 -41.74 -22.69 12.77
N ILE A 6 -40.43 -22.51 12.94
CA ILE A 6 -39.86 -21.24 13.36
C ILE A 6 -40.09 -20.24 12.23
N PRO A 7 -40.83 -19.14 12.45
CA PRO A 7 -41.02 -18.13 11.42
C PRO A 7 -39.65 -17.56 11.06
N VAL A 8 -39.29 -17.67 9.79
CA VAL A 8 -38.11 -17.02 9.21
C VAL A 8 -38.34 -15.53 9.35
N ALA A 9 -37.79 -14.94 10.42
CA ALA A 9 -37.85 -13.53 10.67
C ALA A 9 -37.36 -12.77 9.43
N ASN A 10 -38.21 -11.89 8.91
CA ASN A 10 -37.89 -10.98 7.81
C ASN A 10 -36.63 -10.17 8.18
N ARG A 11 -35.45 -10.64 7.76
CA ARG A 11 -34.22 -9.85 7.88
C ARG A 11 -34.43 -8.56 7.08
N PRO A 12 -34.17 -7.37 7.67
CA PRO A 12 -34.33 -6.10 6.99
C PRO A 12 -33.39 -6.05 5.77
N ARG A 13 -33.96 -6.24 4.57
CA ARG A 13 -33.23 -6.17 3.30
C ARG A 13 -32.72 -4.74 2.99
N SER A 14 -33.16 -3.72 3.73
CA SER A 14 -32.86 -2.30 3.42
C SER A 14 -31.49 -1.80 3.90
N LEU A 15 -30.84 -2.46 4.86
CA LEU A 15 -29.54 -2.00 5.38
C LEU A 15 -28.35 -2.46 4.53
N VAL A 16 -28.55 -3.50 3.73
CA VAL A 16 -27.49 -4.10 2.90
C VAL A 16 -26.88 -3.12 1.90
N PRO A 17 -27.65 -2.37 1.09
CA PRO A 17 -27.09 -1.45 0.12
C PRO A 17 -26.33 -0.30 0.80
N LEU A 18 -26.85 0.21 1.93
CA LEU A 18 -26.21 1.26 2.71
C LEU A 18 -24.86 0.82 3.29
N LEU A 19 -24.79 -0.38 3.85
CA LEU A 19 -23.53 -0.94 4.37
C LEU A 19 -22.51 -1.19 3.25
N PHE A 20 -22.98 -1.63 2.08
CA PHE A 20 -22.11 -1.84 0.92
C PHE A 20 -21.55 -0.51 0.39
N VAL A 21 -22.39 0.50 0.20
CA VAL A 21 -21.97 1.84 -0.26
C VAL A 21 -21.06 2.50 0.77
N GLY A 22 -21.42 2.44 2.05
CA GLY A 22 -20.57 2.95 3.14
C GLY A 22 -19.20 2.28 3.17
N GLY A 23 -19.18 0.95 3.06
CA GLY A 23 -17.92 0.18 2.94
C GLY A 23 -17.09 0.59 1.73
N PHE A 24 -17.72 0.83 0.58
CA PHE A 24 -17.04 1.27 -0.64
C PHE A 24 -16.48 2.70 -0.53
N VAL A 25 -17.17 3.62 0.15
CA VAL A 25 -16.65 4.97 0.39
C VAL A 25 -15.45 4.93 1.34
N VAL A 26 -15.55 4.16 2.42
CA VAL A 26 -14.42 3.95 3.35
C VAL A 26 -13.23 3.31 2.62
N LEU A 27 -13.49 2.40 1.69
CA LEU A 27 -12.50 1.78 0.81
C LEU A 27 -11.73 2.79 -0.04
N LEU A 28 -12.44 3.66 -0.75
CA LEU A 28 -11.80 4.70 -1.56
C LEU A 28 -11.02 5.69 -0.70
N ALA A 29 -11.56 6.10 0.46
CA ALA A 29 -10.89 6.99 1.38
C ALA A 29 -9.58 6.38 1.94
N ALA A 30 -9.62 5.08 2.25
CA ALA A 30 -8.44 4.33 2.69
C ALA A 30 -7.35 4.29 1.63
N TRP A 31 -7.70 4.00 0.37
CA TRP A 31 -6.72 4.00 -0.73
C TRP A 31 -6.19 5.40 -1.06
N ALA A 32 -7.02 6.44 -0.92
CA ALA A 32 -6.57 7.82 -1.09
C ALA A 32 -5.58 8.22 0.02
N LEU A 33 -5.89 7.89 1.28
CA LEU A 33 -4.99 8.13 2.41
C LEU A 33 -3.68 7.36 2.24
N LEU A 34 -3.78 6.09 1.83
CA LEU A 34 -2.63 5.25 1.52
C LEU A 34 -1.73 5.90 0.46
N PHE A 35 -2.32 6.27 -0.67
CA PHE A 35 -1.61 6.92 -1.77
C PHE A 35 -0.92 8.20 -1.28
N TRP A 36 -1.59 9.00 -0.46
CA TRP A 36 -1.05 10.23 0.08
C TRP A 36 0.14 9.98 1.03
N THR A 37 0.03 9.05 1.98
CA THR A 37 1.12 8.70 2.90
C THR A 37 2.33 8.15 2.15
N GLU A 38 2.10 7.22 1.21
CA GLU A 38 3.15 6.67 0.37
C GLU A 38 3.75 7.73 -0.54
N SER A 39 2.97 8.70 -1.01
CA SER A 39 3.50 9.84 -1.77
C SER A 39 4.41 10.68 -0.89
N ILE A 40 4.02 11.06 0.32
CA ILE A 40 4.91 11.81 1.24
C ILE A 40 6.22 11.04 1.49
N PHE A 41 6.12 9.72 1.66
CA PHE A 41 7.30 8.88 1.81
C PHE A 41 8.17 8.89 0.56
N THR A 42 7.60 8.65 -0.62
CA THR A 42 8.34 8.62 -1.86
C THR A 42 8.91 9.99 -2.20
N GLU A 43 8.16 11.09 -2.07
CA GLU A 43 8.63 12.46 -2.25
C GLU A 43 9.82 12.76 -1.33
N SER A 44 9.72 12.41 -0.05
CA SER A 44 10.80 12.67 0.92
C SER A 44 12.07 11.86 0.67
N HIS A 45 12.00 10.76 -0.07
CA HIS A 45 13.16 9.93 -0.41
C HIS A 45 13.60 10.13 -1.87
N LEU A 46 12.71 10.25 -2.83
CA LEU A 46 13.00 10.45 -4.25
C LEU A 46 13.40 11.89 -4.59
N VAL A 47 13.66 12.74 -3.59
CA VAL A 47 14.07 14.13 -3.80
C VAL A 47 15.23 14.14 -4.80
N GLY A 48 14.92 14.58 -6.03
CA GLY A 48 15.92 14.89 -7.04
C GLY A 48 16.89 15.95 -6.54
N TYR A 49 17.87 16.33 -7.35
CA TYR A 49 18.78 17.41 -6.97
C TYR A 49 18.01 18.60 -6.39
N TYR A 50 18.42 19.06 -5.20
CA TYR A 50 17.81 20.22 -4.55
C TYR A 50 17.65 21.36 -5.57
N CYS A 51 16.58 22.15 -5.46
CA CYS A 51 16.28 23.28 -6.35
C CYS A 51 17.38 24.36 -6.44
N CYS A 52 18.45 24.21 -5.65
CA CYS A 52 19.61 25.09 -5.59
C CYS A 52 20.91 24.41 -6.06
N ALA A 53 20.87 23.21 -6.63
CA ALA A 53 22.05 22.57 -7.22
C ALA A 53 22.47 23.33 -8.49
N ALA A 54 23.71 23.80 -8.54
CA ALA A 54 24.26 24.39 -9.75
C ALA A 54 24.38 23.30 -10.83
N GLU A 55 24.24 23.67 -12.10
CA GLU A 55 24.34 22.73 -13.22
C GLU A 55 25.70 22.01 -13.30
N THR A 56 26.74 22.63 -12.73
CA THR A 56 28.08 22.06 -12.57
C THR A 56 28.16 20.92 -11.56
N ASP A 57 27.20 20.82 -10.64
CA ASP A 57 27.17 19.83 -9.57
C ASP A 57 26.33 18.60 -9.95
N LEU A 58 25.69 18.63 -11.12
CA LEU A 58 24.86 17.55 -11.65
C LEU A 58 25.75 16.52 -12.37
N PRO A 59 25.45 15.22 -12.26
CA PRO A 59 26.13 14.21 -13.07
C PRO A 59 25.97 14.51 -14.55
N ALA A 60 26.97 14.12 -15.33
CA ALA A 60 26.99 14.38 -16.76
C ALA A 60 25.70 13.85 -17.44
N PRO A 61 25.17 14.60 -18.44
CA PRO A 61 24.04 14.13 -19.24
C PRO A 61 24.31 12.74 -19.84
N GLY A 62 23.29 11.89 -19.88
CA GLY A 62 23.39 10.53 -20.41
C GLY A 62 23.93 9.49 -19.42
N THR A 63 24.27 9.88 -18.18
CA THR A 63 24.52 8.91 -17.12
C THR A 63 23.22 8.31 -16.59
N LEU A 64 23.26 7.05 -16.11
CA LEU A 64 22.11 6.39 -15.51
C LEU A 64 21.59 7.18 -14.29
N GLU A 65 22.50 7.72 -13.48
CA GLU A 65 22.17 8.53 -12.30
C GLU A 65 21.38 9.78 -12.68
N ARG A 66 21.85 10.53 -13.69
CA ARG A 66 21.14 11.71 -14.20
C ARG A 66 19.76 11.34 -14.76
N THR A 67 19.69 10.25 -15.52
CA THR A 67 18.45 9.80 -16.16
C THR A 67 17.39 9.37 -15.13
N LEU A 68 17.78 8.64 -14.09
CA LEU A 68 16.88 8.27 -13.00
C LEU A 68 16.47 9.49 -12.19
N SER A 69 17.38 10.44 -11.96
CA SER A 69 17.05 11.73 -11.35
C SER A 69 15.96 12.48 -12.09
N ASP A 70 16.16 12.69 -13.37
CA ASP A 70 15.22 13.45 -14.18
C ASP A 70 13.86 12.70 -14.28
N PHE A 71 13.86 11.37 -14.24
CA PHE A 71 12.64 10.56 -14.23
C PHE A 71 11.79 10.73 -12.95
N PHE A 72 12.37 10.58 -11.75
CA PHE A 72 11.55 10.72 -10.52
C PHE A 72 11.35 12.17 -10.08
N GLN A 73 12.10 13.13 -10.62
CA GLN A 73 11.78 14.55 -10.47
C GLN A 73 10.55 14.96 -11.28
N ALA A 74 10.16 14.19 -12.30
CA ALA A 74 8.89 14.38 -12.98
C ALA A 74 7.74 13.87 -12.10
N SER A 75 6.62 14.60 -12.07
CA SER A 75 5.44 14.27 -11.25
C SER A 75 4.94 12.84 -11.41
N LEU A 76 5.06 12.25 -12.61
CA LEU A 76 4.68 10.86 -12.84
C LEU A 76 5.62 9.88 -12.14
N GLY A 77 6.94 10.13 -12.15
CA GLY A 77 7.93 9.26 -11.54
C GLY A 77 7.85 9.29 -10.02
N GLU A 78 7.65 10.48 -9.44
CA GLU A 78 7.51 10.72 -8.00
C GLU A 78 6.40 9.89 -7.35
N HIS A 79 5.24 9.79 -8.02
CA HIS A 79 4.08 9.04 -7.54
C HIS A 79 4.06 7.58 -8.01
N LEU A 80 4.95 7.18 -8.92
CA LEU A 80 4.93 5.83 -9.49
C LEU A 80 5.05 4.73 -8.43
N PRO A 81 5.96 4.78 -7.43
CA PRO A 81 6.03 3.74 -6.43
C PRO A 81 4.75 3.68 -5.60
N SER A 82 4.19 4.83 -5.21
CA SER A 82 2.93 4.93 -4.46
C SER A 82 1.74 4.36 -5.26
N LEU A 83 1.71 4.56 -6.58
CA LEU A 83 0.70 3.97 -7.47
C LEU A 83 0.85 2.45 -7.60
N LEU A 84 2.07 1.96 -7.83
CA LEU A 84 2.36 0.52 -7.88
C LEU A 84 1.95 -0.14 -6.55
N PHE A 85 2.20 0.57 -5.47
CA PHE A 85 1.89 0.15 -4.13
C PHE A 85 0.37 -0.01 -3.90
N VAL A 86 -0.38 1.07 -4.12
CA VAL A 86 -1.85 1.08 -4.00
C VAL A 86 -2.46 0.05 -4.95
N GLY A 87 -1.95 -0.05 -6.18
CA GLY A 87 -2.37 -1.04 -7.17
C GLY A 87 -2.16 -2.49 -6.70
N GLY A 88 -1.01 -2.78 -6.07
CA GLY A 88 -0.72 -4.08 -5.47
C GLY A 88 -1.69 -4.42 -4.34
N ASN A 89 -1.99 -3.45 -3.45
CA ASN A 89 -2.98 -3.60 -2.39
C ASN A 89 -4.38 -3.90 -2.94
N ILE A 90 -4.81 -3.14 -3.95
CA ILE A 90 -6.08 -3.35 -4.67
C ILE A 90 -6.13 -4.77 -5.27
N ALA A 91 -5.07 -5.20 -5.94
CA ALA A 91 -5.01 -6.51 -6.60
C ALA A 91 -5.12 -7.67 -5.61
N LEU A 92 -4.41 -7.59 -4.48
CA LEU A 92 -4.46 -8.58 -3.40
C LEU A 92 -5.85 -8.69 -2.79
N PHE A 93 -6.56 -7.56 -2.68
CA PHE A 93 -7.93 -7.56 -2.20
C PHE A 93 -8.94 -8.08 -3.24
N ALA A 94 -8.75 -7.72 -4.51
CA ALA A 94 -9.59 -8.16 -5.62
C ALA A 94 -9.45 -9.67 -5.93
N TRP A 95 -8.33 -10.28 -5.55
CA TRP A 95 -8.04 -11.67 -5.87
C TRP A 95 -8.97 -12.69 -5.16
N PRO A 96 -9.13 -12.66 -3.82
CA PRO A 96 -10.10 -13.50 -3.11
C PRO A 96 -11.55 -13.28 -3.58
N LEU A 97 -11.89 -12.02 -3.89
CA LEU A 97 -13.20 -11.62 -4.39
C LEU A 97 -13.60 -12.33 -5.67
N ARG A 98 -12.65 -12.54 -6.59
CA ARG A 98 -12.91 -13.27 -7.84
C ARG A 98 -13.16 -14.76 -7.61
N ARG A 99 -12.61 -15.35 -6.56
CA ARG A 99 -12.73 -16.80 -6.28
C ARG A 99 -13.93 -17.15 -5.41
N GLU A 100 -14.31 -16.33 -4.43
CA GLU A 100 -15.30 -16.72 -3.42
C GLU A 100 -16.45 -15.71 -3.28
N ARG A 101 -17.54 -15.95 -4.02
CA ARG A 101 -18.77 -15.14 -3.93
C ARG A 101 -19.43 -15.14 -2.55
N ARG A 102 -19.14 -16.13 -1.69
CA ARG A 102 -19.68 -16.19 -0.31
C ARG A 102 -19.05 -15.15 0.62
N LEU A 103 -17.87 -14.63 0.30
CA LEU A 103 -17.17 -13.64 1.13
C LEU A 103 -17.66 -12.21 0.91
N VAL A 104 -18.52 -11.96 -0.08
CA VAL A 104 -19.05 -10.62 -0.42
C VAL A 104 -19.65 -9.91 0.80
N TRP A 105 -20.26 -10.64 1.73
CA TRP A 105 -20.86 -10.09 2.95
C TRP A 105 -19.85 -9.69 4.04
N TRP A 106 -18.74 -10.40 4.13
CA TRP A 106 -17.66 -10.12 5.08
C TRP A 106 -16.68 -9.07 4.55
N LEU A 107 -16.77 -8.81 3.26
CA LEU A 107 -15.83 -8.00 2.51
C LEU A 107 -15.57 -6.61 3.10
N PRO A 108 -16.59 -5.81 3.50
CA PRO A 108 -16.34 -4.49 4.05
C PRO A 108 -15.57 -4.56 5.37
N TRP A 109 -15.86 -5.57 6.21
CA TRP A 109 -15.23 -5.76 7.51
C TRP A 109 -13.79 -6.24 7.40
N LEU A 110 -13.56 -7.22 6.51
CA LEU A 110 -12.21 -7.67 6.18
C LEU A 110 -11.39 -6.49 5.65
N PHE A 111 -11.98 -5.66 4.79
CA PHE A 111 -11.29 -4.49 4.26
C PHE A 111 -10.92 -3.47 5.34
N ILE A 112 -11.86 -3.09 6.20
CA ILE A 112 -11.61 -2.16 7.30
C ILE A 112 -10.50 -2.71 8.20
N LEU A 113 -10.59 -3.99 8.56
CA LEU A 113 -9.57 -4.66 9.37
C LEU A 113 -8.20 -4.63 8.68
N PHE A 114 -8.12 -5.01 7.40
CA PHE A 114 -6.87 -5.00 6.65
C PHE A 114 -6.31 -3.60 6.50
N THR A 115 -7.15 -2.59 6.29
CA THR A 115 -6.73 -1.19 6.18
C THR A 115 -6.20 -0.66 7.49
N VAL A 116 -6.85 -0.96 8.61
CA VAL A 116 -6.37 -0.53 9.93
C VAL A 116 -5.04 -1.20 10.24
N ILE A 117 -4.94 -2.52 10.06
CA ILE A 117 -3.67 -3.25 10.24
C ILE A 117 -2.61 -2.67 9.30
N TYR A 118 -2.98 -2.42 8.05
CA TYR A 118 -2.11 -1.83 7.05
C TYR A 118 -1.56 -0.50 7.55
N VAL A 119 -2.41 0.46 7.93
CA VAL A 119 -1.97 1.82 8.31
C VAL A 119 -1.06 1.77 9.54
N LEU A 120 -1.38 0.89 10.50
CA LEU A 120 -0.54 0.68 11.68
C LEU A 120 0.83 0.10 11.31
N VAL A 121 0.86 -0.92 10.44
CA VAL A 121 2.11 -1.53 9.98
C VAL A 121 2.90 -0.58 9.09
N ASP A 122 2.24 0.18 8.24
CA ASP A 122 2.86 1.15 7.33
C ASP A 122 3.61 2.22 8.09
N PHE A 123 2.98 2.79 9.12
CA PHE A 123 3.62 3.79 9.96
C PHE A 123 4.89 3.23 10.63
N GLU A 124 4.83 2.01 11.16
CA GLU A 124 5.98 1.33 11.76
C GLU A 124 7.07 1.01 10.73
N LEU A 125 6.69 0.49 9.56
CA LEU A 125 7.62 0.17 8.47
C LEU A 125 8.29 1.42 7.92
N LEU A 126 7.57 2.53 7.83
CA LEU A 126 8.08 3.83 7.41
C LEU A 126 9.12 4.34 8.41
N VAL A 127 8.78 4.37 9.70
CA VAL A 127 9.71 4.77 10.77
C VAL A 127 10.94 3.88 10.80
N PHE A 128 10.75 2.57 10.64
CA PHE A 128 11.83 1.59 10.62
C PHE A 128 12.74 1.75 9.40
N SER A 129 12.17 1.90 8.21
CA SER A 129 12.89 2.11 6.95
C SER A 129 13.67 3.43 7.00
N TRP A 130 13.06 4.49 7.51
CA TRP A 130 13.71 5.78 7.75
C TRP A 130 14.89 5.66 8.73
N SER A 131 14.70 4.95 9.84
CA SER A 131 15.72 4.72 10.86
C SER A 131 16.91 3.93 10.31
N ILE A 132 16.65 2.83 9.58
CA ILE A 132 17.70 2.03 8.95
C ILE A 132 18.43 2.82 7.87
N SER A 133 17.69 3.50 6.99
CA SER A 133 18.27 4.33 5.94
C SER A 133 19.24 5.35 6.54
N ASN A 134 18.82 6.11 7.55
CA ASN A 134 19.68 7.06 8.24
C ASN A 134 20.89 6.45 8.95
N ARG A 135 20.80 5.20 9.45
CA ARG A 135 21.93 4.52 10.08
C ARG A 135 22.96 4.03 9.08
N ILE A 136 22.52 3.37 8.01
CA ILE A 136 23.40 2.80 6.98
C ILE A 136 24.10 3.94 6.23
N VAL A 137 23.34 4.98 5.95
CA VAL A 137 23.75 6.02 5.03
C VAL A 137 24.29 7.25 5.78
N GLY A 138 23.92 7.45 7.04
CA GLY A 138 24.29 8.62 7.84
C GLY A 138 23.33 9.81 7.63
N PRO A 139 23.35 10.82 8.52
CA PRO A 139 22.50 12.01 8.39
C PRO A 139 22.70 12.71 7.03
N ARG A 140 21.71 13.49 6.58
CA ARG A 140 21.81 14.34 5.37
C ARG A 140 22.92 15.38 5.57
N THR A 141 24.15 15.01 5.26
CA THR A 141 25.34 15.89 5.39
C THR A 141 25.65 16.64 4.11
N SER A 142 25.09 16.20 2.98
CA SER A 142 25.26 16.83 1.67
C SER A 142 23.91 16.95 0.96
N PRO A 143 23.54 18.14 0.46
CA PRO A 143 22.35 18.34 -0.37
C PRO A 143 22.45 17.66 -1.75
N TYR A 144 23.61 17.07 -2.09
CA TYR A 144 23.94 16.53 -3.41
C TYR A 144 23.83 15.00 -3.51
N ALA A 145 23.52 14.29 -2.43
CA ALA A 145 23.50 12.83 -2.42
C ALA A 145 22.17 12.22 -2.93
N GLY A 146 21.40 12.98 -3.71
CA GLY A 146 19.97 12.82 -3.98
C GLY A 146 19.54 11.47 -4.55
N TYR A 147 20.43 10.70 -5.17
CA TYR A 147 20.09 9.38 -5.71
C TYR A 147 20.82 8.20 -5.08
N GLY A 148 22.12 8.31 -4.79
CA GLY A 148 22.89 7.19 -4.26
C GLY A 148 22.43 6.67 -2.89
N ARG A 149 21.68 7.49 -2.13
CA ARG A 149 21.28 7.22 -0.76
C ARG A 149 19.84 6.73 -0.59
N THR A 150 18.95 7.14 -1.47
CA THR A 150 17.51 7.16 -1.20
C THR A 150 16.77 5.94 -1.77
N TRP A 151 17.31 5.34 -2.83
CA TRP A 151 16.78 4.11 -3.40
C TRP A 151 16.82 2.94 -2.41
N TYR A 152 17.78 2.91 -1.47
CA TYR A 152 17.86 1.87 -0.44
C TYR A 152 16.65 1.89 0.49
N GLY A 153 16.19 3.08 0.92
CA GLY A 153 15.01 3.23 1.76
C GLY A 153 13.76 2.77 1.03
N ILE A 154 13.63 3.15 -0.25
CA ILE A 154 12.50 2.76 -1.10
C ILE A 154 12.52 1.25 -1.38
N ALA A 155 13.66 0.69 -1.75
CA ALA A 155 13.81 -0.73 -2.01
C ALA A 155 13.57 -1.57 -0.75
N LEU A 156 14.06 -1.12 0.41
CA LEU A 156 13.80 -1.75 1.69
C LEU A 156 12.31 -1.69 2.05
N HIS A 157 11.67 -0.53 1.90
CA HIS A 157 10.23 -0.35 2.13
C HIS A 157 9.42 -1.28 1.23
N LEU A 158 9.70 -1.31 -0.07
CA LEU A 158 9.08 -2.21 -1.04
C LEU A 158 9.29 -3.70 -0.69
N ALA A 159 10.48 -4.07 -0.23
CA ALA A 159 10.79 -5.45 0.16
C ALA A 159 10.03 -5.87 1.43
N LEU A 160 10.02 -5.02 2.45
CA LEU A 160 9.27 -5.24 3.70
C LEU A 160 7.77 -5.35 3.42
N TRP A 161 7.27 -4.51 2.52
CA TRP A 161 5.89 -4.57 2.06
C TRP A 161 5.54 -5.84 1.30
N THR A 162 6.40 -6.25 0.37
CA THR A 162 6.23 -7.50 -0.35
C THR A 162 6.17 -8.67 0.63
N ALA A 163 7.05 -8.69 1.64
CA ALA A 163 7.04 -9.70 2.69
C ALA A 163 5.74 -9.67 3.51
N TYR A 164 5.28 -8.47 3.91
CA TYR A 164 4.01 -8.30 4.62
C TYR A 164 2.83 -8.86 3.80
N PHE A 165 2.72 -8.48 2.53
CA PHE A 165 1.63 -8.94 1.66
C PHE A 165 1.66 -10.45 1.44
N VAL A 166 2.84 -11.05 1.27
CA VAL A 166 3.00 -12.50 1.18
C VAL A 166 2.57 -13.19 2.48
N ALA A 167 2.97 -12.66 3.64
CA ALA A 167 2.58 -13.18 4.94
C ALA A 167 1.07 -13.08 5.15
N LEU A 168 0.46 -11.96 4.76
CA LEU A 168 -0.97 -11.70 4.82
C LEU A 168 -1.76 -12.67 3.95
N ALA A 169 -1.33 -12.87 2.70
CA ALA A 169 -1.95 -13.83 1.79
C ALA A 169 -1.86 -15.26 2.31
N CYS A 170 -0.71 -15.63 2.90
CA CYS A 170 -0.53 -16.92 3.55
C CYS A 170 -1.45 -17.10 4.76
N LEU A 171 -1.62 -16.06 5.59
CA LEU A 171 -2.50 -16.08 6.75
C LEU A 171 -3.96 -16.21 6.33
N LEU A 172 -4.40 -15.41 5.36
CA LEU A 172 -5.74 -15.47 4.78
C LEU A 172 -6.05 -16.88 4.27
N ARG A 173 -5.12 -17.51 3.55
CA ARG A 173 -5.27 -18.88 3.05
C ARG A 173 -5.44 -19.92 4.17
N LYS A 174 -4.86 -19.69 5.35
CA LYS A 174 -5.01 -20.57 6.51
C LYS A 174 -6.31 -20.34 7.27
N LEU A 175 -6.76 -19.08 7.36
CA LEU A 175 -7.97 -18.70 8.09
C LEU A 175 -9.25 -18.95 7.30
N LEU A 176 -9.20 -18.85 5.97
CA LEU A 176 -10.34 -19.16 5.14
C LEU A 176 -10.59 -20.68 5.14
N PRO A 177 -11.82 -21.12 5.43
CA PRO A 177 -12.15 -22.54 5.41
C PRO A 177 -11.88 -23.08 4.01
N LYS A 178 -11.10 -24.18 3.93
CA LYS A 178 -10.88 -24.86 2.65
C LYS A 178 -12.24 -25.25 2.09
N THR A 179 -12.66 -24.60 1.01
CA THR A 179 -13.76 -25.12 0.20
C THR A 179 -13.32 -26.49 -0.27
N GLN A 180 -14.02 -27.55 0.17
CA GLN A 180 -13.85 -28.85 -0.47
C GLN A 180 -14.10 -28.64 -1.97
N PRO A 181 -13.18 -29.08 -2.85
CA PRO A 181 -13.52 -29.14 -4.26
C PRO A 181 -14.68 -30.11 -4.41
N ASP A 182 -15.77 -29.63 -5.00
CA ASP A 182 -16.89 -30.46 -5.46
C ASP A 182 -16.41 -31.42 -6.56
#